data_AF-A0A7Y7M0V0-F1
#
_entry.id   AF-A0A7Y7M0V0-F1
#
_cell.length_a   1.000
_cell.length_b   1.000
_cell.length_c   1.000
_cell.angle_alpha   90.00
_cell.angle_beta   90.00
_cell.angle_gamma   90.00
#
_symmetry.space_group_name_H-M   'P 1'
#
loop_
_entity.id
_entity.type
_entity.pdbx_description
1 polymer ?
#
loop_
_entity_poly.entity_id
_entity_poly.type
_entity_poly.pdbx_seq_one_letter_code
_entity_poly.pdbx_strand_id
1 'polypeptide(L)'
;MADASSKSRVYAAADKISAERSPTISTVRELAGVSNADATRYLKEWRDDRLAAAGKIAAAPPSVTELAARMAGTVWAEAAAAADARHAEVEKAWSGERDNKDREIQELARELDRLTAELKSEKESALRRLDECAATAEGRAREITALAAELAAATAAANSLTTDLATARATVDTLRATQDALIARISPESPATPEEAVTDS
;
A
#
# COMPACT_ATOMS: atom_id res chain seq x y z
N MET A 1 -73.33 1.14 68.93
CA MET A 1 -72.20 1.10 67.98
C MET A 1 -71.47 -0.21 68.24
N ALA A 2 -71.59 -1.17 67.32
CA ALA A 2 -71.07 -2.52 67.53
C ALA A 2 -69.54 -2.51 67.52
N ASP A 3 -68.93 -3.12 68.53
CA ASP A 3 -67.48 -3.31 68.62
C ASP A 3 -66.97 -4.06 67.38
N ALA A 4 -66.33 -3.33 66.46
CA ALA A 4 -65.61 -3.93 65.36
C ALA A 4 -64.43 -4.71 65.96
N SER A 5 -64.55 -6.05 65.95
CA SER A 5 -63.52 -6.98 66.41
C SER A 5 -62.14 -6.56 65.90
N SER A 6 -61.13 -6.63 66.75
CA SER A 6 -59.74 -6.25 66.44
C SER A 6 -59.25 -6.89 65.13
N LYS A 7 -59.71 -8.10 64.80
CA LYS A 7 -59.42 -8.78 63.52
C LYS A 7 -59.95 -8.01 62.31
N SER A 8 -61.20 -7.57 62.34
CA SER A 8 -61.83 -6.84 61.22
C SER A 8 -61.16 -5.49 60.95
N ARG A 9 -60.74 -4.79 62.01
CA ARG A 9 -60.00 -3.51 61.89
C ARG A 9 -58.61 -3.72 61.28
N VAL A 10 -57.91 -4.78 61.70
CA VAL A 10 -56.59 -5.14 61.13
C VAL A 10 -56.70 -5.53 59.66
N TYR A 11 -57.70 -6.32 59.26
CA TYR A 11 -57.88 -6.74 57.86
C TYR A 11 -58.20 -5.54 56.97
N ALA A 12 -59.14 -4.68 57.37
CA ALA A 12 -59.48 -3.47 56.62
C ALA A 12 -58.30 -2.50 56.49
N ALA A 13 -57.50 -2.34 57.55
CA ALA A 13 -56.28 -1.54 57.52
C ALA A 13 -55.21 -2.16 56.61
N ALA A 14 -55.03 -3.48 56.67
CA ALA A 14 -54.09 -4.20 55.81
C ALA A 14 -54.49 -4.10 54.33
N ASP A 15 -55.78 -4.26 53.99
CA ASP A 15 -56.29 -4.12 52.63
C ASP A 15 -56.02 -2.71 52.08
N LYS A 16 -56.37 -1.67 52.85
CA LYS A 16 -56.14 -0.27 52.47
C LYS A 16 -54.66 0.04 52.23
N ILE A 17 -53.77 -0.43 53.11
CA ILE A 17 -52.33 -0.21 52.96
C ILE A 17 -51.80 -1.00 51.75
N SER A 18 -52.28 -2.23 51.56
CA SER A 18 -51.79 -3.13 50.52
C SER A 18 -52.11 -2.71 49.08
N ALA A 19 -53.03 -1.76 48.90
CA ALA A 19 -53.30 -1.14 47.61
C ALA A 19 -52.12 -0.28 47.12
N GLU A 20 -51.33 0.27 48.05
CA GLU A 20 -50.24 1.20 47.74
C GLU A 20 -48.85 0.63 48.09
N ARG A 21 -48.75 -0.15 49.19
CA ARG A 21 -47.47 -0.68 49.69
C ARG A 21 -47.64 -1.91 50.57
N SER A 22 -46.58 -2.68 50.75
CA SER A 22 -46.59 -3.85 51.65
C SER A 22 -46.93 -3.46 53.10
N PRO A 23 -48.02 -3.98 53.71
CA PRO A 23 -48.41 -3.61 55.07
C PRO A 23 -47.37 -4.07 56.10
N THR A 24 -46.97 -3.18 57.01
CA THR A 24 -46.08 -3.49 58.14
C THR A 24 -46.84 -3.49 59.46
N ILE A 25 -46.34 -4.22 60.48
CA ILE A 25 -47.03 -4.33 61.78
C ILE A 25 -47.25 -2.94 62.42
N SER A 26 -46.28 -2.03 62.29
CA SER A 26 -46.40 -0.67 62.83
C SER A 26 -47.49 0.15 62.14
N THR A 27 -47.55 0.11 60.80
CA THR A 27 -48.52 0.89 60.02
C THR A 27 -49.95 0.36 60.17
N VAL A 28 -50.10 -0.96 60.26
CA VAL A 28 -51.39 -1.62 60.53
C VAL A 28 -51.86 -1.34 61.96
N ARG A 29 -50.95 -1.33 62.95
CA ARG A 29 -51.27 -1.00 64.34
C ARG A 29 -51.76 0.44 64.48
N GLU A 30 -51.05 1.38 63.85
CA GLU A 30 -51.39 2.81 63.85
C GLU A 30 -52.75 3.06 63.18
N LEU A 31 -52.99 2.43 62.04
CA LEU A 31 -54.23 2.62 61.28
C LEU A 31 -55.45 1.89 61.87
N ALA A 32 -55.27 0.71 62.46
CA ALA A 32 -56.35 -0.09 63.03
C ALA A 32 -56.63 0.25 64.52
N GLY A 33 -55.69 0.89 65.22
CA GLY A 33 -55.81 1.23 66.64
C GLY A 33 -55.92 -0.01 67.54
N VAL A 34 -55.06 -1.02 67.32
CA VAL A 34 -55.07 -2.30 68.06
C VAL A 34 -53.76 -2.54 68.80
N SER A 35 -53.72 -3.55 69.68
CA SER A 35 -52.49 -3.95 70.37
C SER A 35 -51.44 -4.52 69.39
N ASN A 36 -50.16 -4.49 69.79
CA ASN A 36 -49.08 -5.05 68.97
C ASN A 36 -49.24 -6.58 68.76
N ALA A 37 -49.78 -7.28 69.75
CA ALA A 37 -50.05 -8.71 69.69
C ALA A 37 -51.15 -9.03 68.66
N ASP A 38 -52.24 -8.26 68.68
CA ASP A 38 -53.35 -8.41 67.71
C ASP A 38 -52.91 -8.05 66.29
N ALA A 39 -52.15 -6.96 66.12
CA ALA A 39 -51.62 -6.56 64.81
C ALA A 39 -50.70 -7.64 64.23
N THR A 40 -49.81 -8.23 65.03
CA THR A 40 -48.89 -9.28 64.56
C THR A 40 -49.65 -10.55 64.18
N ARG A 41 -50.62 -10.98 65.02
CA ARG A 41 -51.41 -12.17 64.79
C ARG A 41 -52.31 -12.04 63.56
N TYR A 42 -53.14 -11.00 63.52
CA TYR A 42 -54.14 -10.87 62.45
C TYR A 42 -53.54 -10.41 61.13
N LEU A 43 -52.41 -9.68 61.12
CA LEU A 43 -51.70 -9.40 59.87
C LEU A 43 -51.07 -10.66 59.27
N LYS A 44 -50.57 -11.57 60.11
CA LYS A 44 -50.09 -12.88 59.65
C LYS A 44 -51.24 -13.69 59.07
N GLU A 45 -52.36 -13.80 59.81
CA GLU A 45 -53.55 -14.49 59.30
C GLU A 45 -54.06 -13.87 57.98
N TRP A 46 -54.07 -12.54 57.83
CA TRP A 46 -54.46 -11.87 56.58
C TRP A 46 -53.51 -12.17 55.42
N ARG A 47 -52.19 -12.24 55.68
CA ARG A 47 -51.21 -12.62 54.64
C ARG A 47 -51.39 -14.07 54.21
N ASP A 48 -51.61 -14.96 55.17
CA ASP A 48 -51.86 -16.38 54.91
C ASP A 48 -53.17 -16.58 54.14
N ASP A 49 -54.25 -15.86 54.52
CA ASP A 49 -55.54 -15.87 53.82
C ASP A 49 -55.43 -15.30 52.40
N ARG A 50 -54.64 -14.24 52.20
CA ARG A 50 -54.41 -13.63 50.88
C ARG A 50 -53.56 -14.53 49.97
N LEU A 51 -52.53 -15.19 50.51
CA LEU A 51 -51.76 -16.20 49.77
C LEU A 51 -52.63 -17.41 49.42
N ALA A 52 -53.47 -17.86 50.35
CA ALA A 52 -54.45 -18.92 50.09
C ALA A 52 -55.49 -18.49 49.04
N ALA A 53 -55.90 -17.22 49.02
CA ALA A 53 -56.79 -16.68 47.99
C ALA A 53 -56.10 -16.54 46.62
N ALA A 54 -54.82 -16.15 46.58
CA ALA A 54 -54.03 -16.12 45.35
C ALA A 54 -53.82 -17.54 44.78
N GLY A 55 -53.69 -18.55 45.65
CA GLY A 55 -53.70 -19.96 45.26
C GLY A 55 -55.06 -20.47 44.73
N LYS A 56 -56.14 -19.71 44.88
CA LYS A 56 -57.49 -20.01 44.35
C LYS A 56 -57.78 -19.36 43.00
N ILE A 57 -56.79 -18.77 42.33
CA ILE A 57 -56.96 -18.40 40.91
C ILE A 57 -57.23 -19.70 40.15
N ALA A 58 -58.48 -19.87 39.69
CA ALA A 58 -58.89 -21.06 38.97
C ALA A 58 -57.96 -21.26 37.77
N ALA A 59 -57.49 -22.49 37.57
CA ALA A 59 -56.70 -22.84 36.41
C ALA A 59 -57.46 -22.40 35.13
N ALA A 60 -56.75 -21.78 34.19
CA ALA A 60 -57.32 -21.41 32.91
C ALA A 60 -57.97 -22.64 32.26
N PRO A 61 -59.16 -22.52 31.63
CA PRO A 61 -59.81 -23.65 31.00
C PRO A 61 -58.89 -24.34 29.99
N PRO A 62 -58.88 -25.70 29.92
CA PRO A 62 -57.98 -26.45 29.04
C PRO A 62 -58.02 -25.99 27.57
N SER A 63 -59.20 -25.62 27.07
CA SER A 63 -59.38 -25.11 25.71
C SER A 63 -58.60 -23.81 25.43
N VAL A 64 -58.49 -22.93 26.43
CA VAL A 64 -57.72 -21.69 26.31
C VAL A 64 -56.22 -21.99 26.31
N THR A 65 -55.77 -22.90 27.17
CA THR A 65 -54.36 -23.30 27.21
C THR A 65 -53.92 -24.06 25.95
N GLU A 66 -54.79 -24.91 25.39
CA GLU A 66 -54.54 -25.61 24.13
C GLU A 66 -54.49 -24.66 22.94
N LEU A 67 -55.39 -23.69 22.88
CA LEU A 67 -55.38 -22.66 21.85
C LEU A 67 -54.12 -21.80 21.96
N ALA A 68 -53.76 -21.35 23.17
CA ALA A 68 -52.55 -20.57 23.40
C ALA A 68 -51.28 -21.35 23.00
N ALA A 69 -51.19 -22.63 23.35
CA ALA A 69 -50.07 -23.49 22.96
C ALA A 69 -50.01 -23.67 21.43
N ARG A 70 -51.15 -23.85 20.76
CA ARG A 70 -51.22 -23.96 19.30
C ARG A 70 -50.78 -22.66 18.62
N MET A 71 -51.25 -21.51 19.10
CA MET A 71 -50.86 -20.20 18.56
C MET A 71 -49.36 -19.95 18.77
N ALA A 72 -48.84 -20.22 19.97
CA ALA A 72 -47.41 -20.12 20.24
C ALA A 72 -46.59 -21.02 19.30
N GLY A 73 -47.04 -22.25 19.06
CA GLY A 73 -46.43 -23.17 18.09
C GLY A 73 -46.42 -22.61 16.67
N THR A 74 -47.53 -22.01 16.21
CA THR A 74 -47.60 -21.39 14.87
C THR A 74 -46.68 -20.17 14.74
N VAL A 75 -46.65 -19.30 15.74
CA VAL A 75 -45.78 -18.10 15.74
C VAL A 75 -44.31 -18.52 15.78
N TRP A 76 -43.98 -19.55 16.57
CA TRP A 76 -42.62 -20.08 16.62
C TRP A 76 -42.20 -20.70 15.29
N ALA A 77 -43.06 -21.52 14.67
CA ALA A 77 -42.76 -22.14 13.38
C ALA A 77 -42.52 -21.09 12.28
N GLU A 78 -43.35 -20.05 12.24
CA GLU A 78 -43.19 -18.94 11.29
C GLU A 78 -41.89 -18.16 11.56
N ALA A 79 -41.60 -17.86 12.83
CA ALA A 79 -40.38 -17.16 13.20
C ALA A 79 -39.12 -17.98 12.86
N ALA A 80 -39.15 -19.29 13.07
CA ALA A 80 -38.08 -20.21 12.71
C ALA A 80 -37.88 -20.25 11.18
N ALA A 81 -38.96 -20.41 10.42
CA ALA A 81 -38.90 -20.41 8.96
C ALA A 81 -38.35 -19.08 8.40
N ALA A 82 -38.77 -17.94 8.96
CA ALA A 82 -38.26 -16.63 8.59
C ALA A 82 -36.77 -16.45 8.95
N ALA A 83 -36.32 -17.00 10.08
CA ALA A 83 -34.92 -16.98 10.47
C ALA A 83 -34.06 -17.85 9.54
N ASP A 84 -34.51 -19.06 9.21
CA ASP A 84 -33.83 -19.96 8.29
C ASP A 84 -33.72 -19.36 6.88
N ALA A 85 -34.80 -18.73 6.39
CA ALA A 85 -34.80 -18.05 5.10
C ALA A 85 -33.78 -16.90 5.07
N ARG A 86 -33.75 -16.04 6.09
CA ARG A 86 -32.77 -14.95 6.20
C ARG A 86 -31.34 -15.47 6.31
N HIS A 87 -31.13 -16.55 7.07
CA HIS A 87 -29.81 -17.17 7.18
C HIS A 87 -29.33 -17.69 5.83
N ALA A 88 -30.18 -18.41 5.08
CA ALA A 88 -29.86 -18.92 3.76
C ALA A 88 -29.55 -17.80 2.75
N GLU A 89 -30.27 -16.67 2.81
CA GLU A 89 -30.00 -15.49 2.00
C GLU A 89 -28.63 -14.89 2.30
N VAL A 90 -28.28 -14.73 3.58
CA VAL A 90 -26.98 -14.20 4.01
C VAL A 90 -25.85 -15.15 3.62
N GLU A 91 -26.01 -16.46 3.84
CA GLU A 91 -25.01 -17.46 3.43
C GLU A 91 -24.77 -17.43 1.92
N LYS A 92 -25.83 -17.33 1.13
CA LYS A 92 -25.72 -17.23 -0.33
C LYS A 92 -25.00 -15.95 -0.75
N ALA A 93 -25.35 -14.81 -0.16
CA ALA A 93 -24.71 -13.53 -0.44
C ALA A 93 -23.21 -13.58 -0.08
N TRP A 94 -22.88 -14.12 1.09
CA TRP A 94 -21.49 -14.29 1.55
C TRP A 94 -20.71 -15.24 0.66
N SER A 95 -21.30 -16.37 0.26
CA SER A 95 -20.64 -17.30 -0.67
C SER A 95 -20.36 -16.62 -2.01
N GLY A 96 -21.33 -15.88 -2.56
CA GLY A 96 -21.14 -15.14 -3.81
C GLY A 96 -20.07 -14.07 -3.71
N GLU A 97 -20.00 -13.35 -2.58
CA GLU A 97 -18.95 -12.36 -2.34
C GLU A 97 -17.57 -13.01 -2.23
N ARG A 98 -17.45 -14.15 -1.52
CA ARG A 98 -16.19 -14.90 -1.46
C ARG A 98 -15.74 -15.37 -2.83
N ASP A 99 -16.62 -15.99 -3.61
CA ASP A 99 -16.31 -16.45 -4.96
C ASP A 99 -15.88 -15.29 -5.88
N ASN A 100 -16.49 -14.11 -5.69
CA ASN A 100 -16.11 -12.91 -6.44
C ASN A 100 -14.71 -12.40 -6.05
N LYS A 101 -14.43 -12.31 -4.74
CA LYS A 101 -13.12 -11.88 -4.25
C LYS A 101 -12.03 -12.88 -4.63
N ASP A 102 -12.30 -14.18 -4.56
CA ASP A 102 -11.35 -15.22 -4.96
C ASP A 102 -11.02 -15.12 -6.46
N ARG A 103 -12.00 -14.80 -7.30
CA ARG A 103 -11.77 -14.52 -8.73
C ARG A 103 -10.89 -13.28 -8.93
N GLU A 104 -11.22 -12.18 -8.26
CA GLU A 104 -10.45 -10.93 -8.35
C GLU A 104 -9.00 -11.14 -7.87
N ILE A 105 -8.79 -11.87 -6.77
CA ILE A 105 -7.46 -12.24 -6.27
C ILE A 105 -6.69 -13.04 -7.32
N GLN A 106 -7.32 -14.02 -7.97
CA GLN A 106 -6.67 -14.81 -9.01
C GLN A 106 -6.32 -13.99 -10.25
N GLU A 107 -7.18 -13.05 -10.65
CA GLU A 107 -6.92 -12.14 -11.77
C GLU A 107 -5.74 -11.21 -11.46
N LEU A 108 -5.75 -10.58 -10.27
CA LEU A 108 -4.66 -9.72 -9.82
C LEU A 108 -3.34 -10.49 -9.67
N ALA A 109 -3.38 -11.72 -9.16
CA ALA A 109 -2.19 -12.56 -9.06
C ALA A 109 -1.59 -12.86 -10.44
N ARG A 110 -2.42 -13.20 -11.42
CA ARG A 110 -1.98 -13.44 -12.81
C ARG A 110 -1.40 -12.18 -13.45
N GLU A 111 -2.01 -11.03 -13.22
CA GLU A 111 -1.51 -9.76 -13.73
C GLU A 111 -0.17 -9.37 -13.09
N LEU A 112 -0.03 -9.56 -11.77
CA LEU A 112 1.24 -9.35 -11.07
C LEU A 112 2.34 -10.27 -11.59
N ASP A 113 2.06 -11.55 -11.81
CA ASP A 113 3.01 -12.50 -12.39
C ASP A 113 3.42 -12.06 -13.81
N ARG A 114 2.45 -11.64 -14.63
CA ARG A 114 2.68 -11.12 -15.98
C ARG A 114 3.58 -9.89 -15.97
N LEU A 115 3.25 -8.87 -15.18
CA LEU A 115 4.02 -7.63 -15.07
C LEU A 115 5.41 -7.88 -14.49
N THR A 116 5.54 -8.81 -13.55
CA THR A 116 6.85 -9.19 -12.99
C THR A 116 7.74 -9.85 -14.05
N ALA A 117 7.16 -10.72 -14.90
CA ALA A 117 7.88 -11.34 -16.01
C ALA A 117 8.27 -10.31 -17.08
N GLU A 118 7.37 -9.40 -17.43
CA GLU A 118 7.64 -8.30 -18.37
C GLU A 118 8.77 -7.40 -17.88
N LEU A 119 8.69 -6.93 -16.64
CA LEU A 119 9.73 -6.08 -16.03
C LEU A 119 11.09 -6.77 -16.01
N LYS A 120 11.12 -8.08 -15.68
CA LYS A 120 12.35 -8.86 -15.70
C LYS A 120 12.94 -8.94 -17.11
N SER A 121 12.10 -9.20 -18.12
CA SER A 121 12.52 -9.25 -19.52
C SER A 121 13.05 -7.91 -20.02
N GLU A 122 12.34 -6.82 -19.71
CA GLU A 122 12.76 -5.46 -20.07
C GLU A 122 14.09 -5.08 -19.41
N LYS A 123 14.26 -5.43 -18.13
CA LYS A 123 15.52 -5.21 -17.40
C LYS A 123 16.67 -5.97 -18.05
N GLU A 124 16.48 -7.25 -18.38
CA GLU A 124 17.50 -8.05 -19.07
C GLU A 124 17.85 -7.47 -20.44
N SER A 125 16.84 -7.03 -21.21
CA SER A 125 17.03 -6.35 -22.49
C SER A 125 17.76 -5.00 -22.35
N ALA A 126 17.46 -4.22 -21.31
CA ALA A 126 18.15 -2.96 -21.03
C ALA A 126 19.62 -3.19 -20.65
N LEU A 127 19.92 -4.21 -19.83
CA LEU A 127 21.29 -4.57 -19.47
C LEU A 127 22.09 -5.00 -20.69
N ARG A 128 21.53 -5.85 -21.57
CA ARG A 128 22.21 -6.25 -22.82
C ARG A 128 22.55 -5.05 -23.71
N ARG A 129 21.60 -4.12 -23.89
CA ARG A 129 21.84 -2.89 -24.67
C ARG A 129 22.93 -2.02 -24.04
N LEU A 130 22.99 -1.96 -22.71
CA LEU A 130 24.04 -1.24 -22.01
C LEU A 130 25.41 -1.87 -22.24
N ASP A 131 25.51 -3.20 -22.14
CA ASP A 131 26.74 -3.96 -22.39
C ASP A 131 27.22 -3.79 -23.84
N GLU A 132 26.31 -3.86 -24.82
CA GLU A 132 26.60 -3.62 -26.24
C GLU A 132 27.09 -2.19 -26.49
N CYS A 133 26.46 -1.20 -25.86
CA CYS A 133 26.85 0.20 -25.95
C CYS A 133 28.25 0.42 -25.34
N ALA A 134 28.52 -0.18 -24.18
CA ALA A 134 29.82 -0.13 -23.52
C ALA A 134 30.92 -0.76 -24.38
N ALA A 135 30.68 -1.96 -24.93
CA ALA A 135 31.61 -2.62 -25.84
C ALA A 135 31.90 -1.80 -27.09
N THR A 136 30.87 -1.16 -27.67
CA THR A 136 31.02 -0.25 -28.82
C THR A 136 31.84 0.98 -28.46
N ALA A 137 31.59 1.58 -27.29
CA ALA A 137 32.34 2.74 -26.81
C ALA A 137 33.81 2.39 -26.57
N GLU A 138 34.11 1.24 -25.96
CA GLU A 138 35.47 0.74 -25.81
C GLU A 138 36.17 0.50 -27.14
N GLY A 139 35.47 -0.11 -28.11
CA GLY A 139 35.98 -0.34 -29.46
C GLY A 139 36.38 0.98 -30.13
N ARG A 140 35.49 1.98 -30.11
CA ARG A 140 35.77 3.31 -30.64
C ARG A 140 36.91 4.01 -29.92
N ALA A 141 37.03 3.86 -28.59
CA ALA A 141 38.13 4.44 -27.83
C ALA A 141 39.49 3.84 -28.24
N ARG A 142 39.54 2.52 -28.50
CA ARG A 142 40.73 1.84 -29.04
C ARG A 142 41.07 2.34 -30.45
N GLU A 143 40.07 2.47 -31.33
CA GLU A 143 40.25 3.01 -32.69
C GLU A 143 40.77 4.45 -32.68
N ILE A 144 40.20 5.33 -31.86
CA ILE A 144 40.68 6.72 -31.71
C ILE A 144 42.14 6.73 -31.25
N THR A 145 42.48 5.86 -30.30
CA THR A 145 43.86 5.75 -29.80
C THR A 145 44.83 5.28 -30.88
N ALA A 146 44.43 4.28 -31.69
CA ALA A 146 45.22 3.79 -32.81
C ALA A 146 45.43 4.87 -33.90
N LEU A 147 44.34 5.54 -34.31
CA LEU A 147 44.40 6.63 -35.29
C LEU A 147 45.26 7.81 -34.79
N ALA A 148 45.19 8.14 -33.50
CA ALA A 148 46.04 9.17 -32.91
C ALA A 148 47.53 8.80 -32.97
N ALA A 149 47.87 7.52 -32.74
CA ALA A 149 49.24 7.03 -32.87
C ALA A 149 49.72 7.04 -34.33
N GLU A 150 48.88 6.62 -35.28
CA GLU A 150 49.17 6.69 -36.72
C GLU A 150 49.40 8.13 -37.18
N LEU A 151 48.55 9.06 -36.75
CA LEU A 151 48.69 10.48 -37.07
C LEU A 151 50.01 11.05 -36.50
N ALA A 152 50.37 10.68 -35.27
CA ALA A 152 51.64 11.10 -34.67
C ALA A 152 52.85 10.55 -35.44
N ALA A 153 52.81 9.28 -35.85
CA ALA A 153 53.86 8.66 -36.66
C ALA A 153 53.98 9.30 -38.05
N ALA A 154 52.85 9.55 -38.72
CA ALA A 154 52.83 10.24 -40.02
C ALA A 154 53.38 11.67 -39.91
N THR A 155 53.03 12.38 -38.84
CA THR A 155 53.56 13.72 -38.56
C THR A 155 55.08 13.69 -38.35
N ALA A 156 55.58 12.72 -37.58
CA ALA A 156 57.02 12.55 -37.37
C ALA A 156 57.77 12.23 -38.68
N ALA A 157 57.21 11.34 -39.52
CA ALA A 157 57.78 11.02 -40.82
C ALA A 157 57.81 12.23 -41.76
N ALA A 158 56.74 13.03 -41.80
CA ALA A 158 56.68 14.26 -42.59
C ALA A 158 57.75 15.28 -42.14
N ASN A 159 57.96 15.42 -40.84
CA ASN A 159 59.01 16.29 -40.29
C ASN A 159 60.43 15.80 -40.66
N SER A 160 60.67 14.48 -40.65
CA SER A 160 61.93 13.89 -41.11
C SER A 160 62.17 14.19 -42.58
N LEU A 161 61.19 13.90 -43.45
CA LEU A 161 61.29 14.17 -44.89
C LEU A 161 61.51 15.66 -45.19
N THR A 162 60.89 16.55 -44.42
CA THR A 162 61.11 18.00 -44.54
C THR A 162 62.55 18.37 -44.22
N THR A 163 63.14 17.74 -43.19
CA THR A 163 64.53 17.93 -42.80
C THR A 163 65.48 17.38 -43.87
N ASP A 164 65.25 16.15 -44.34
CA ASP A 164 66.06 15.50 -45.39
C ASP A 164 66.04 16.32 -46.69
N LEU A 165 64.88 16.87 -47.05
CA LEU A 165 64.72 17.71 -48.23
C LEU A 165 65.47 19.03 -48.06
N ALA A 166 65.47 19.64 -46.88
CA ALA A 166 66.28 20.82 -46.59
C ALA A 166 67.79 20.53 -46.70
N THR A 167 68.26 19.39 -46.17
CA THR A 167 69.65 18.94 -46.29
C THR A 167 70.05 18.66 -47.74
N ALA A 168 69.19 17.99 -48.51
CA ALA A 168 69.42 17.72 -49.92
C ALA A 168 69.52 19.02 -50.74
N ARG A 169 68.62 19.98 -50.49
CA ARG A 169 68.69 21.32 -51.11
C ARG A 169 70.01 22.02 -50.79
N ALA A 170 70.43 22.05 -49.52
CA ALA A 170 71.71 22.66 -49.14
C ALA A 170 72.92 21.99 -49.81
N THR A 171 72.86 20.67 -50.00
CA THR A 171 73.90 19.91 -50.72
C THR A 171 73.93 20.27 -52.20
N VAL A 172 72.77 20.37 -52.85
CA VAL A 172 72.66 20.83 -54.25
C VAL A 172 73.22 22.24 -54.41
N ASP A 173 72.88 23.16 -53.50
CA ASP A 173 73.37 24.54 -53.55
C ASP A 173 74.90 24.59 -53.36
N THR A 174 75.44 23.78 -52.45
CA THR A 174 76.89 23.63 -52.25
C THR A 174 77.57 23.08 -53.50
N LEU A 175 77.04 22.02 -54.09
CA LEU A 175 77.59 21.43 -55.32
C LEU A 175 77.58 22.43 -56.48
N ARG A 176 76.49 23.18 -56.65
CA ARG A 176 76.41 24.26 -57.65
C ARG A 176 77.50 25.31 -57.42
N ALA A 177 77.64 25.82 -56.20
CA ALA A 177 78.70 26.78 -55.86
C ALA A 177 80.10 26.24 -56.17
N THR A 178 80.36 24.95 -55.86
CA THR A 178 81.65 24.32 -56.21
C THR A 178 81.85 24.16 -57.72
N GLN A 179 80.80 23.83 -58.46
CA GLN A 179 80.83 23.74 -59.92
C GLN A 179 81.13 25.10 -60.55
N ASP A 180 80.45 26.15 -60.10
CA ASP A 180 80.65 27.52 -60.59
C ASP A 180 82.09 27.99 -60.33
N ALA A 181 82.63 27.70 -59.14
CA ALA A 181 84.02 27.99 -58.80
C ALA A 181 85.02 27.22 -59.69
N LEU A 182 84.72 25.95 -60.03
CA LEU A 182 85.55 25.16 -60.95
C LEU A 182 85.48 25.69 -62.38
N ILE A 183 84.29 26.09 -62.87
CA ILE A 183 84.11 26.71 -64.19
C ILE A 183 84.90 28.01 -64.28
N ALA A 184 84.83 28.87 -63.25
CA ALA A 184 85.62 30.10 -63.18
C ALA A 184 87.13 29.85 -63.19
N ARG A 185 87.60 28.73 -62.64
CA ARG A 185 89.02 28.34 -62.67
C ARG A 185 89.49 27.83 -64.03
N ILE A 186 88.61 27.16 -64.78
CA ILE A 186 88.92 26.55 -66.09
C ILE A 186 88.69 27.53 -67.25
N SER A 187 87.81 28.51 -67.06
CA SER A 187 87.64 29.65 -67.95
C SER A 187 88.45 30.81 -67.38
N PRO A 188 89.77 30.92 -67.64
CA PRO A 188 90.48 32.13 -67.25
C PRO A 188 89.80 33.30 -67.92
N GLU A 189 89.39 34.26 -67.12
CA GLU A 189 89.10 35.61 -67.58
C GLU A 189 90.28 36.02 -68.47
N SER A 190 90.01 36.17 -69.77
CA SER A 190 90.98 36.74 -70.69
C SER A 190 91.37 38.09 -70.09
N PRO A 191 92.65 38.36 -69.79
CA PRO A 191 93.03 39.68 -69.35
C PRO A 191 92.72 40.61 -70.52
N ALA A 192 91.71 41.47 -70.34
CA ALA A 192 91.61 42.68 -71.13
C ALA A 192 92.89 43.46 -70.82
N THR A 193 93.79 43.46 -71.79
CA THR A 193 95.00 44.26 -71.84
C THR A 193 94.64 45.73 -71.53
N PRO A 194 95.40 46.42 -70.66
CA PRO A 194 95.28 47.86 -70.54
C PRO A 194 95.88 48.50 -71.80
N GLU A 195 95.04 49.11 -72.63
CA GLU A 195 95.50 50.01 -73.69
C GLU A 195 95.46 51.44 -73.14
N GLU A 196 96.63 51.91 -72.71
CA GLU A 196 96.95 53.33 -72.66
C GLU A 196 96.86 53.93 -74.08
N ALA A 197 96.01 54.93 -74.24
CA ALA A 197 96.20 56.04 -75.17
C ALA A 197 95.61 57.29 -74.47
N VAL A 198 96.41 58.12 -73.80
CA VAL A 198 97.21 59.23 -74.37
C VAL A 198 96.32 60.24 -75.12
N THR A 199 96.08 61.37 -74.43
CA THR A 199 95.94 62.78 -74.90
C THR A 199 95.24 63.05 -76.24
N ASP A 200 94.26 63.96 -76.26
CA ASP A 200 94.44 65.41 -76.54
C ASP A 200 93.07 66.12 -76.76
N SER A 201 93.02 67.40 -76.36
CA SER A 201 91.94 68.42 -76.52
C SER A 201 90.67 68.36 -75.64
#